data_AF-Q9A019-F1
#
_entry.id   AF-Q9A019-F1
#
_cell.length_a   1.000
_cell.length_b   1.000
_cell.length_c   1.000
_cell.angle_alpha   90.00
_cell.angle_beta   90.00
_cell.angle_gamma   90.00
#
_symmetry.space_group_name_H-M   'P 1'
#
loop_
_entity.id
_entity.type
_entity.pdbx_description
1 polymer ?
#
loop_
_entity_poly.entity_id
_entity_poly.type
_entity_poly.pdbx_seq_one_letter_code
_entity_poly.pdbx_strand_id
1 'polypeptide(L)'
;MDWRWWKIAYEELTEKQQRFVDKYITTFNATESAKQAGYSEKSAYSQGQRLLKNVEIQKAMKERFLEAKDTKGDRIQDVAETLEQDTSIARGEIQISEFKETDMLTGQVVIHTKREYTPSHEEQGRARDRIYKVNGAYSEKRELEHSGTVVFANEDNIPD
;
A
#
# COMPACT_ATOMS: atom_id res chain seq x y z
N MET A 1 -15.60 -18.26 8.23
CA MET A 1 -14.71 -17.73 9.29
C MET A 1 -15.39 -16.52 9.90
N ASP A 2 -15.54 -16.49 11.22
CA ASP A 2 -16.16 -15.40 11.97
C ASP A 2 -15.14 -14.28 12.23
N TRP A 3 -15.48 -13.06 11.82
CA TRP A 3 -14.66 -11.85 11.94
C TRP A 3 -14.38 -11.47 13.40
N ARG A 4 -15.21 -11.92 14.35
CA ARG A 4 -15.05 -11.64 15.79
C ARG A 4 -13.79 -12.28 16.38
N TRP A 5 -13.28 -13.35 15.77
CA TRP A 5 -12.09 -14.06 16.25
C TRP A 5 -10.78 -13.30 16.01
N TRP A 6 -10.80 -12.35 15.07
CA TRP A 6 -9.62 -11.56 14.73
C TRP A 6 -9.46 -10.42 15.73
N LYS A 7 -10.58 -9.78 16.14
CA LYS A 7 -10.61 -8.64 17.07
C LYS A 7 -10.08 -8.97 18.46
N ILE A 8 -10.37 -10.19 18.90
CA ILE A 8 -9.91 -10.70 20.19
C ILE A 8 -8.38 -10.80 20.21
N ALA A 9 -7.74 -11.16 19.08
CA ALA A 9 -6.30 -11.40 19.04
C ALA A 9 -5.45 -10.14 19.28
N TYR A 10 -5.95 -8.94 18.92
CA TYR A 10 -5.24 -7.68 19.23
C TYR A 10 -5.42 -7.27 20.69
N GLU A 11 -6.62 -7.43 21.24
CA GLU A 11 -6.94 -7.10 22.63
C GLU A 11 -6.26 -8.03 23.64
N GLU A 12 -5.93 -9.27 23.25
CA GLU A 12 -5.18 -10.24 24.06
C GLU A 12 -3.66 -9.98 24.10
N LEU A 13 -3.13 -9.10 23.23
CA LEU A 13 -1.70 -8.76 23.22
C LEU A 13 -1.33 -7.85 24.39
N THR A 14 -0.10 -8.01 24.89
CA THR A 14 0.47 -7.06 25.84
C THR A 14 0.67 -5.68 25.20
N GLU A 15 0.65 -4.61 26.00
CA GLU A 15 0.81 -3.23 25.52
C GLU A 15 2.06 -3.03 24.64
N LYS A 16 3.18 -3.71 24.97
CA LYS A 16 4.41 -3.66 24.15
C LYS A 16 4.24 -4.36 22.80
N GLN A 17 3.50 -5.46 22.75
CA GLN A 17 3.22 -6.17 21.50
C GLN A 17 2.24 -5.38 20.63
N GLN A 18 1.21 -4.76 21.23
CA GLN A 18 0.29 -3.86 20.52
C GLN A 18 1.06 -2.70 19.87
N ARG A 19 1.91 -2.01 20.66
CA ARG A 19 2.79 -0.95 20.13
C ARG A 19 3.72 -1.45 19.02
N PHE A 20 4.22 -2.68 19.12
CA PHE A 20 5.02 -3.28 18.04
C PHE A 20 4.19 -3.46 16.76
N VAL A 21 2.97 -3.97 16.85
CA VAL A 21 2.06 -4.12 15.72
C VAL A 21 1.77 -2.77 15.06
N ASP A 22 1.37 -1.75 15.82
CA ASP A 22 1.07 -0.40 15.31
C ASP A 22 2.26 0.26 14.60
N LYS A 23 3.48 0.02 15.09
CA LYS A 23 4.70 0.53 14.47
C LYS A 23 5.10 -0.26 13.24
N TYR A 24 4.87 -1.56 13.24
CA TYR A 24 5.24 -2.43 12.13
C TYR A 24 4.37 -2.19 10.89
N ILE A 25 3.06 -1.99 11.05
CA ILE A 25 2.16 -1.64 9.94
C ILE A 25 2.54 -0.32 9.26
N THR A 26 3.29 0.55 9.96
CA THR A 26 3.73 1.86 9.44
C THR A 26 5.13 1.79 8.83
N THR A 27 6.08 1.15 9.52
CA THR A 27 7.50 1.17 9.15
C THR A 27 7.93 -0.01 8.27
N PHE A 28 7.18 -1.10 8.27
CA PHE A 28 7.55 -2.39 7.66
C PHE A 28 8.96 -2.88 8.06
N ASN A 29 9.46 -2.42 9.20
CA ASN A 29 10.77 -2.78 9.72
C ASN A 29 10.65 -3.30 11.15
N ALA A 30 10.96 -4.59 11.35
CA ALA A 30 10.81 -5.26 12.63
C ALA A 30 11.71 -4.68 13.74
N THR A 31 12.95 -4.32 13.38
CA THR A 31 13.93 -3.82 14.35
C THR A 31 13.54 -2.43 14.83
N GLU A 32 13.21 -1.54 13.90
CA GLU A 32 12.73 -0.18 14.17
C GLU A 32 11.43 -0.21 15.00
N SER A 33 10.51 -1.10 14.63
CA SER A 33 9.24 -1.27 15.35
C SER A 33 9.45 -1.75 16.78
N ALA A 34 10.36 -2.70 16.99
CA ALA A 34 10.70 -3.18 18.34
C ALA A 34 11.33 -2.07 19.18
N LYS A 35 12.23 -1.26 18.61
CA LYS A 35 12.81 -0.10 19.33
C LYS A 35 11.71 0.88 19.75
N GLN A 36 10.84 1.28 18.83
CA GLN A 36 9.76 2.23 19.10
C GLN A 36 8.69 1.68 20.05
N ALA A 37 8.51 0.35 20.08
CA ALA A 37 7.62 -0.33 21.00
C ALA A 37 8.16 -0.43 22.44
N GLY A 38 9.42 -0.03 22.69
CA GLY A 38 10.02 -0.04 24.03
C GLY A 38 10.75 -1.34 24.38
N TYR A 39 11.24 -2.07 23.37
CA TYR A 39 12.23 -3.13 23.55
C TYR A 39 13.65 -2.53 23.57
N SER A 40 14.57 -3.17 24.30
CA SER A 40 15.96 -2.71 24.38
C SER A 40 16.61 -2.69 23.00
N GLU A 41 17.30 -1.61 22.67
CA GLU A 41 17.95 -1.45 21.36
C GLU A 41 18.91 -2.59 21.03
N LYS A 42 19.64 -3.08 22.05
CA LYS A 42 20.59 -4.19 21.92
C LYS A 42 19.92 -5.51 21.52
N SER A 43 18.63 -5.68 21.83
CA SER A 43 17.88 -6.91 21.52
C SER A 43 16.74 -6.71 20.53
N ALA A 44 16.49 -5.47 20.07
CA ALA A 44 15.38 -5.12 19.20
C ALA A 44 15.36 -5.93 17.89
N TYR A 45 16.54 -6.24 17.34
CA TYR A 45 16.67 -7.09 16.15
C TYR A 45 16.11 -8.50 16.40
N SER A 46 16.63 -9.18 17.43
CA SER A 46 16.21 -10.54 17.80
C SER A 46 14.76 -10.60 18.26
N GLN A 47 14.31 -9.60 19.03
CA GLN A 47 12.94 -9.50 19.51
C GLN A 47 11.98 -9.24 18.35
N GLY A 48 12.28 -8.32 17.44
CA GLY A 48 11.46 -8.05 16.27
C GLY A 48 11.22 -9.29 15.42
N GLN A 49 12.28 -10.04 15.11
CA GLN A 49 12.18 -11.31 14.39
C GLN A 49 11.33 -12.36 15.12
N ARG A 50 11.47 -12.46 16.44
CA ARG A 50 10.68 -13.39 17.27
C ARG A 50 9.21 -12.98 17.32
N LEU A 51 8.92 -11.68 17.42
CA LEU A 51 7.55 -11.15 17.44
C LEU A 51 6.84 -11.43 16.12
N LEU A 52 7.52 -11.30 14.98
CA LEU A 52 6.96 -11.64 13.66
C LEU A 52 6.60 -13.11 13.48
N LYS A 53 7.23 -14.01 14.25
CA LYS A 53 6.93 -15.46 14.22
C LYS A 53 5.83 -15.86 15.20
N ASN A 54 5.40 -14.96 16.09
CA ASN A 54 4.32 -15.26 17.03
C ASN A 54 2.97 -15.23 16.30
N VAL A 55 2.20 -16.32 16.42
CA VAL A 55 0.92 -16.50 15.72
C VAL A 55 -0.12 -15.46 16.14
N GLU A 56 -0.18 -15.06 17.40
CA GLU A 56 -1.11 -14.06 17.91
C GLU A 56 -0.78 -12.68 17.34
N ILE A 57 0.50 -12.34 17.27
CA ILE A 57 0.98 -11.09 16.65
C ILE A 57 0.70 -11.09 15.15
N GLN A 58 0.89 -12.22 14.45
CA GLN A 58 0.56 -12.32 13.03
C GLN A 58 -0.94 -12.13 12.76
N LYS A 59 -1.80 -12.69 13.62
CA LYS A 59 -3.26 -12.48 13.55
C LYS A 59 -3.60 -11.01 13.78
N ALA A 60 -3.05 -10.40 14.83
CA ALA A 60 -3.26 -8.99 15.17
C ALA A 60 -2.73 -8.04 14.08
N MET A 61 -1.60 -8.34 13.46
CA MET A 61 -1.09 -7.59 12.30
C MET A 61 -2.07 -7.66 11.13
N LYS A 62 -2.54 -8.86 10.78
CA LYS A 62 -3.47 -9.03 9.67
C LYS A 62 -4.81 -8.33 9.94
N GLU A 63 -5.30 -8.37 11.17
CA GLU A 63 -6.42 -7.53 11.60
C GLU A 63 -6.13 -6.03 11.37
N ARG A 64 -5.03 -5.51 11.92
CA ARG A 64 -4.71 -4.08 11.80
C ARG A 64 -4.48 -3.66 10.34
N PHE A 65 -3.95 -4.55 9.50
CA PHE A 65 -3.86 -4.31 8.06
C PHE A 65 -5.22 -4.25 7.37
N LEU A 66 -6.15 -5.13 7.73
CA LEU A 66 -7.53 -5.11 7.23
C LEU A 66 -8.28 -3.86 7.70
N GLU A 67 -8.18 -3.50 8.98
CA GLU A 67 -8.79 -2.29 9.53
C GLU A 67 -8.19 -1.02 8.92
N ALA A 68 -6.85 -0.98 8.73
CA ALA A 68 -6.19 0.11 8.05
C ALA A 68 -6.56 0.19 6.57
N LYS A 69 -6.82 -0.95 5.91
CA LYS A 69 -7.37 -1.00 4.55
C LYS A 69 -8.81 -0.47 4.50
N ASP A 70 -9.64 -0.80 5.48
CA ASP A 70 -11.03 -0.32 5.56
C ASP A 70 -11.06 1.20 5.83
N THR A 71 -10.24 1.67 6.78
CA THR A 71 -10.17 3.08 7.17
C THR A 71 -9.45 3.95 6.11
N LYS A 72 -8.45 3.41 5.42
CA LYS A 72 -7.79 4.08 4.27
C LYS A 72 -8.38 3.67 2.92
N GLY A 73 -9.48 2.92 2.91
CA GLY A 73 -10.14 2.42 1.69
C GLY A 73 -10.59 3.55 0.78
N ASP A 74 -10.85 4.73 1.34
CA ASP A 74 -11.12 5.96 0.59
C ASP A 74 -9.90 6.50 -0.20
N ARG A 75 -8.67 6.05 0.10
CA ARG A 75 -7.42 6.63 -0.46
C ARG A 75 -6.55 5.63 -1.20
N ILE A 76 -6.74 4.34 -1.00
CA ILE A 76 -6.03 3.28 -1.73
C ILE A 76 -7.09 2.46 -2.46
N GLN A 77 -7.28 2.76 -3.75
CA GLN A 77 -8.16 1.99 -4.62
C GLN A 77 -7.70 0.53 -4.58
N ASP A 78 -8.59 -0.40 -4.20
CA ASP A 78 -8.24 -1.81 -4.20
C ASP A 78 -8.03 -2.30 -5.63
N VAL A 79 -7.15 -3.29 -5.82
CA VAL A 79 -6.85 -3.84 -7.15
C VAL A 79 -8.12 -4.44 -7.77
N ALA A 80 -9.01 -5.02 -6.97
CA ALA A 80 -10.29 -5.54 -7.44
C ALA A 80 -11.19 -4.40 -7.94
N GLU A 81 -11.34 -3.32 -7.18
CA GLU A 81 -12.16 -2.17 -7.55
C GLU A 81 -11.64 -1.49 -8.84
N THR A 82 -10.31 -1.35 -8.95
CA THR A 82 -9.67 -0.81 -10.16
C THR A 82 -9.95 -1.71 -11.37
N LEU A 83 -9.91 -3.03 -11.18
CA LEU A 83 -10.19 -4.00 -12.23
C LEU A 83 -11.66 -3.99 -12.66
N GLU A 84 -12.58 -3.80 -11.71
CA GLU A 84 -14.01 -3.63 -11.99
C GLU A 84 -14.26 -2.39 -12.83
N GLN A 85 -13.65 -1.26 -12.47
CA GLN A 85 -13.73 -0.02 -13.24
C GLN A 85 -13.12 -0.18 -14.65
N ASP A 86 -11.92 -0.76 -14.77
CA ASP A 86 -11.32 -1.04 -16.07
C ASP A 86 -12.19 -2.02 -16.90
N THR A 87 -12.90 -2.95 -16.26
CA THR A 87 -13.83 -3.86 -16.96
C THR A 87 -15.03 -3.11 -17.52
N SER A 88 -15.61 -2.19 -16.73
CA SER A 88 -16.70 -1.32 -17.17
C SER A 88 -16.28 -0.46 -18.37
N ILE A 89 -15.09 0.16 -18.28
CA ILE A 89 -14.49 0.93 -19.38
C ILE A 89 -14.26 0.03 -20.59
N ALA A 90 -13.63 -1.14 -20.42
CA ALA A 90 -13.33 -2.08 -21.50
C ALA A 90 -14.57 -2.64 -22.21
N ARG A 91 -15.73 -2.66 -21.55
CA ARG A 91 -17.02 -3.02 -22.16
C ARG A 91 -17.70 -1.86 -22.88
N GLY A 92 -17.19 -0.63 -22.71
CA GLY A 92 -17.79 0.58 -23.26
C GLY A 92 -19.04 1.02 -22.51
N GLU A 93 -19.14 0.68 -21.22
CA GLU A 93 -20.23 1.15 -20.37
C GLU A 93 -20.12 2.68 -20.19
N ILE A 94 -21.27 3.36 -20.05
CA ILE A 94 -21.34 4.82 -19.90
C ILE A 94 -20.58 5.24 -18.63
N GLN A 95 -19.67 6.20 -18.79
CA GLN A 95 -18.89 6.78 -17.70
C GLN A 95 -19.32 8.21 -17.45
N ILE A 96 -19.16 8.68 -16.22
CA ILE A 96 -19.46 10.05 -15.82
C ILE A 96 -18.15 10.82 -15.70
N SER A 97 -17.99 11.86 -16.52
CA SER A 97 -16.89 12.82 -16.41
C SER A 97 -17.34 14.05 -15.65
N GLU A 98 -16.65 14.36 -14.55
CA GLU A 98 -16.89 15.55 -13.74
C GLU A 98 -15.85 16.63 -14.07
N PHE A 99 -16.30 17.76 -14.64
CA PHE A 99 -15.46 18.91 -14.89
C PHE A 99 -15.67 19.92 -13.76
N LYS A 100 -14.58 20.30 -13.09
CA LYS A 100 -14.55 21.37 -12.08
C LYS A 100 -13.66 22.48 -12.61
N GLU A 101 -14.24 23.63 -12.91
CA GLU A 101 -13.48 24.84 -13.20
C GLU A 101 -13.34 25.64 -11.90
N THR A 102 -12.11 25.85 -11.47
CA THR A 102 -11.78 26.58 -10.24
C THR A 102 -11.24 27.95 -10.61
N ASP A 103 -11.78 28.99 -9.97
CA ASP A 103 -11.28 30.34 -10.11
C ASP A 103 -9.85 30.43 -9.54
N MET A 104 -8.90 30.82 -10.40
CA MET A 104 -7.47 30.78 -10.09
C MET A 104 -7.02 31.78 -9.02
N LEU A 105 -7.88 32.76 -8.66
CA LEU A 105 -7.57 33.81 -7.68
C LEU A 105 -8.22 33.56 -6.32
N THR A 106 -9.40 32.94 -6.30
CA THR A 106 -10.19 32.71 -5.07
C THR A 106 -10.21 31.25 -4.61
N GLY A 107 -9.78 30.30 -5.46
CA GLY A 107 -9.82 28.88 -5.18
C GLY A 107 -11.23 28.29 -5.09
N GLN A 108 -12.27 29.05 -5.44
CA GLN A 108 -13.65 28.58 -5.46
C GLN A 108 -13.97 27.85 -6.76
N VAL A 109 -14.67 26.73 -6.65
CA VAL A 109 -15.18 25.98 -7.81
C VAL A 109 -16.39 26.74 -8.36
N VAL A 110 -16.25 27.26 -9.59
CA VAL A 110 -17.26 28.12 -10.22
C VAL A 110 -18.24 27.28 -11.05
N ILE A 111 -17.78 26.18 -11.65
CA ILE A 111 -18.61 25.31 -12.49
C ILE A 111 -18.37 23.85 -12.12
N HIS A 112 -19.45 23.14 -11.82
CA HIS A 112 -19.46 21.68 -11.68
C HIS A 112 -20.42 21.09 -12.71
N THR A 113 -19.86 20.54 -13.80
CA THR A 113 -20.66 19.90 -14.86
C THR A 113 -20.35 18.41 -14.91
N LYS A 114 -21.38 17.58 -14.84
CA LYS A 114 -21.29 16.13 -15.08
C LYS A 114 -21.70 15.84 -16.52
N ARG A 115 -20.88 15.09 -17.26
CA ARG A 115 -21.21 14.62 -18.61
C ARG A 115 -21.09 13.11 -18.65
N GLU A 116 -22.15 12.46 -19.10
CA GLU A 116 -22.12 11.04 -19.45
C GLU A 116 -21.44 10.88 -20.81
N TYR A 117 -20.47 9.98 -20.90
CA TYR A 117 -19.79 9.68 -22.15
C TYR A 117 -19.56 8.18 -22.27
N THR A 118 -19.56 7.69 -23.50
CA THR A 118 -19.14 6.33 -23.81
C THR A 118 -17.62 6.32 -24.01
N PRO A 119 -16.87 5.44 -23.31
CA PRO A 119 -15.43 5.32 -23.50
C PRO A 119 -15.07 5.07 -24.95
N SER A 120 -14.09 5.83 -25.45
CA SER A 120 -13.57 5.66 -26.79
C SER A 120 -12.92 4.27 -26.97
N HIS A 121 -12.78 3.82 -28.22
CA HIS A 121 -12.08 2.56 -28.53
C HIS A 121 -10.65 2.52 -27.95
N GLU A 122 -9.99 3.68 -27.86
CA GLU A 122 -8.66 3.80 -27.29
C GLU A 122 -8.66 3.60 -25.77
N GLU A 123 -9.61 4.21 -25.05
CA GLU A 123 -9.79 4.02 -23.61
C GLU A 123 -10.15 2.57 -23.27
N GLN A 124 -11.03 1.96 -24.07
CA GLN A 124 -11.34 0.52 -23.97
C GLN A 124 -10.08 -0.34 -24.15
N GLY A 125 -9.24 -0.02 -25.14
CA GLY A 125 -7.98 -0.72 -25.39
C GLY A 125 -6.99 -0.61 -24.23
N ARG A 126 -6.84 0.57 -23.64
CA ARG A 126 -5.99 0.79 -22.46
C ARG A 126 -6.48 0.02 -21.24
N ALA A 127 -7.78 0.01 -21.00
CA ALA A 127 -8.37 -0.74 -19.89
C ALA A 127 -8.14 -2.26 -20.06
N ARG A 128 -8.30 -2.79 -21.29
CA ARG A 128 -7.98 -4.20 -21.61
C ARG A 128 -6.50 -4.52 -21.37
N ASP A 129 -5.58 -3.64 -21.79
CA ASP A 129 -4.13 -3.82 -21.54
C ASP A 129 -3.80 -3.94 -20.05
N ARG A 130 -4.41 -3.09 -19.21
CA ARG A 130 -4.26 -3.16 -17.75
C ARG A 130 -4.80 -4.48 -17.19
N ILE A 131 -6.00 -4.89 -17.61
CA ILE A 131 -6.60 -6.18 -17.22
C ILE A 131 -5.67 -7.36 -17.58
N TYR A 132 -5.09 -7.35 -18.79
CA TYR A 132 -4.19 -8.42 -19.21
C TYR A 132 -2.88 -8.45 -18.43
N LYS A 133 -2.30 -7.29 -18.12
CA LYS A 133 -1.11 -7.18 -17.25
C LYS A 133 -1.38 -7.71 -15.85
N VAL A 134 -2.52 -7.36 -15.25
CA VAL A 134 -2.91 -7.85 -13.91
C VAL A 134 -3.13 -9.37 -13.92
N ASN A 135 -3.73 -9.91 -14.98
CA ASN A 135 -3.93 -11.35 -15.14
C ASN A 135 -2.65 -12.11 -15.56
N GLY A 136 -1.52 -11.42 -15.75
CA GLY A 136 -0.25 -12.05 -16.13
C GLY A 136 -0.21 -12.60 -17.56
N ALA A 137 -1.10 -12.14 -18.45
CA ALA A 137 -1.14 -12.59 -19.85
C ALA A 137 0.14 -12.21 -20.62
N TYR A 138 0.79 -11.12 -20.21
CA TYR A 138 2.14 -10.74 -20.62
C TYR A 138 2.80 -9.86 -19.55
N SER A 139 4.13 -9.95 -19.45
CA SER A 139 4.95 -9.08 -18.63
C SER A 139 6.05 -8.44 -19.48
N GLU A 140 6.29 -7.15 -19.26
CA GLU A 140 7.44 -6.46 -19.83
C GLU A 140 8.70 -6.90 -19.07
N LYS A 141 9.65 -7.55 -19.76
CA LYS A 141 10.97 -7.80 -19.19
C LYS A 141 11.69 -6.45 -19.04
N ARG A 142 11.92 -6.00 -17.81
CA ARG A 142 12.83 -4.89 -17.54
C ARG A 142 14.25 -5.43 -17.36
N GLU A 143 15.10 -5.20 -18.35
CA GLU A 143 16.54 -5.36 -18.19
C GLU A 143 17.05 -4.18 -17.36
N LEU A 144 17.39 -4.42 -16.10
CA LEU A 144 18.03 -3.42 -15.24
C LEU A 144 19.53 -3.45 -15.51
N GLU A 145 20.00 -2.58 -16.40
CA GLU A 145 21.43 -2.28 -16.50
C GLU A 145 21.85 -1.44 -15.28
N HIS A 146 22.37 -2.09 -14.25
CA HIS A 146 22.98 -1.39 -13.12
C HIS A 146 24.44 -1.07 -13.45
N SER A 147 24.70 0.05 -14.14
CA SER A 147 26.07 0.59 -14.32
C SER A 147 26.50 1.47 -13.13
N GLY A 148 26.27 1.00 -11.91
CA GLY A 148 26.80 1.64 -10.71
C GLY A 148 28.13 1.01 -10.35
N THR A 149 29.26 1.68 -10.62
CA THR A 149 30.54 1.29 -10.02
C THR A 149 30.38 1.35 -8.51
N VAL A 150 30.37 0.20 -7.84
CA VAL A 150 30.40 0.13 -6.38
C VAL A 150 31.78 0.61 -5.94
N VAL A 151 31.89 1.89 -5.62
CA VAL A 151 33.09 2.44 -4.98
C VAL A 151 33.03 2.02 -3.52
N PHE A 152 33.73 0.93 -3.19
CA PHE A 152 34.10 0.65 -1.81
C PHE A 152 35.12 1.74 -1.40
N ALA A 153 34.66 2.75 -0.67
CA ALA A 153 35.58 3.63 0.03
C ALA A 153 36.26 2.79 1.12
N ASN A 154 37.50 2.36 0.87
CA ASN A 154 38.34 1.79 1.91
C ASN A 154 38.63 2.90 2.94
N GLU A 155 38.17 2.66 4.16
CA GLU A 155 38.35 3.51 5.34
C GLU A 155 39.78 3.39 5.90
N ASP A 156 40.79 3.44 5.03
CA ASP A 156 42.20 3.15 5.37
C ASP A 156 43.14 4.33 5.04
N ASN A 157 42.62 5.55 4.96
CA ASN A 157 43.47 6.74 4.80
C ASN A 157 42.96 7.93 5.62
N ILE A 158 42.85 7.73 6.93
CA ILE A 158 42.82 8.83 7.90
C ILE A 158 44.24 8.91 8.50
N PRO A 159 45.10 9.86 8.10
CA PRO A 159 46.35 10.09 8.79
C PRO A 159 46.08 10.67 10.20
N ASP A 160 46.88 10.22 11.17
CA ASP A 160 46.87 10.60 12.60
C ASP A 160 46.86 12.11 12.84
#